data_AF-A0A6I5WNW8-F1
#
_entry.id   AF-A0A6I5WNW8-F1
#
_cell.length_a   1.000
_cell.length_b   1.000
_cell.length_c   1.000
_cell.angle_alpha   90.00
_cell.angle_beta   90.00
_cell.angle_gamma   90.00
#
_symmetry.space_group_name_H-M   'P 1'
#
loop_
_entity.id
_entity.type
_entity.pdbx_description
1 polymer ?
#
loop_
_entity_poly.entity_id
_entity_poly.type
_entity_poly.pdbx_seq_one_letter_code
_entity_poly.pdbx_strand_id
1 'polypeptide(L)'
;MDYLINVNNTNFSEVIKAAAEVPVVFHFISPREPRSLEVEACFRRLNDEYSKQFLLAIVNCDEYPMIAAQFRIQAVPTSYFFANGQPVDVIEGEINEQELRVRLSNILPKEEELQFAQALEFLEAEQYELALPLLKNAWELTHKKNSDFALLYAETYITMKQVEPAKAILMQIPIQDRDSRWQGLQDQILLLEQAANSPEIQQLQADYTKTKSPEIAVKLANQLHQVGRNEEALELLYDWLKHDLSAGNGEIKKQFLAILSAMGNVAPLVPKYRRQLYSLLY
;
A
#
# COMPACT_ATOMS: atom_id res chain seq x y z
N MET A 1 8.66 -17.83 9.65
CA MET A 1 10.03 -18.20 9.22
C MET A 1 10.99 -17.49 10.14
N ASP A 2 11.95 -18.19 10.75
CA ASP A 2 13.02 -17.51 11.49
C ASP A 2 13.94 -16.83 10.47
N TYR A 3 14.17 -15.53 10.61
CA TYR A 3 15.07 -14.75 9.75
C TYR A 3 16.55 -14.90 10.15
N LEU A 4 16.83 -15.86 11.03
CA LEU A 4 18.17 -16.28 11.39
C LEU A 4 18.18 -17.81 11.44
N ILE A 5 19.02 -18.43 10.62
CA ILE A 5 19.09 -19.89 10.49
C ILE A 5 20.53 -20.35 10.55
N ASN A 6 20.80 -21.34 11.40
CA ASN A 6 22.03 -22.13 11.31
C ASN A 6 21.81 -23.22 10.25
N VAL A 7 22.58 -23.11 9.17
CA VAL A 7 22.48 -23.99 8.01
C VAL A 7 23.19 -25.32 8.29
N ASN A 8 22.53 -26.41 7.91
CA ASN A 8 23.06 -27.76 7.98
C ASN A 8 22.61 -28.57 6.74
N ASN A 9 23.01 -29.84 6.67
CA ASN A 9 22.70 -30.70 5.52
C ASN A 9 21.19 -30.96 5.30
N THR A 10 20.35 -30.76 6.33
CA THR A 10 18.90 -31.02 6.24
C THR A 10 18.11 -29.81 5.76
N ASN A 11 18.51 -28.59 6.10
CA ASN A 11 17.78 -27.37 5.78
C ASN A 11 18.40 -26.57 4.61
N PHE A 12 19.64 -26.87 4.20
CA PHE A 12 20.35 -26.10 3.19
C PHE A 12 19.58 -25.92 1.88
N SER A 13 18.96 -26.99 1.38
CA SER A 13 18.17 -26.92 0.14
C SER A 13 16.94 -26.02 0.25
N GLU A 14 16.34 -25.91 1.44
CA GLU A 14 15.21 -25.02 1.69
C GLU A 14 15.66 -23.56 1.77
N VAL A 15 16.79 -23.30 2.43
CA VAL A 15 17.38 -21.94 2.52
C VAL A 15 17.79 -21.42 1.14
N ILE A 16 18.35 -22.27 0.28
CA ILE A 16 18.66 -21.90 -1.12
C ILE A 16 17.40 -21.58 -1.92
N LYS A 17 16.32 -22.35 -1.74
CA LYS A 17 15.05 -22.05 -2.41
C LYS A 17 14.46 -20.72 -1.93
N ALA A 18 14.52 -20.47 -0.62
CA ALA A 18 14.06 -19.22 -0.04
C ALA A 18 14.79 -17.99 -0.61
N ALA A 19 16.05 -18.13 -1.05
CA ALA A 19 16.80 -17.04 -1.69
C ALA A 19 16.17 -16.52 -2.99
N ALA A 20 15.26 -17.28 -3.62
CA ALA A 20 14.47 -16.81 -4.76
C ALA A 20 13.36 -15.83 -4.38
N GLU A 21 12.89 -15.89 -3.13
CA GLU A 21 11.72 -15.15 -2.64
C GLU A 21 12.11 -14.02 -1.70
N VAL A 22 13.11 -14.23 -0.85
CA VAL A 22 13.60 -13.25 0.12
C VAL A 22 15.10 -13.00 -0.03
N PRO A 23 15.60 -11.81 0.32
CA PRO A 23 17.03 -11.57 0.40
C PRO A 23 17.68 -12.50 1.43
N VAL A 24 18.81 -13.12 1.08
CA VAL A 24 19.52 -14.06 1.97
C VAL A 24 20.99 -13.67 2.04
N VAL A 25 21.54 -13.64 3.25
CA VAL A 25 22.98 -13.55 3.47
C VAL A 25 23.48 -14.89 3.97
N PHE A 26 24.23 -15.62 3.14
CA PHE A 26 24.96 -16.81 3.58
C PHE A 26 26.29 -16.39 4.20
N HIS A 27 26.45 -16.55 5.50
CA HIS A 27 27.65 -16.20 6.24
C HIS A 27 28.41 -17.46 6.67
N PHE A 28 29.55 -17.70 6.02
CA PHE A 28 30.43 -18.84 6.25
C PHE A 28 31.46 -18.51 7.33
N ILE A 29 31.46 -19.28 8.40
CA ILE A 29 32.26 -19.04 9.61
C ILE A 29 33.09 -20.25 10.02
N SER A 30 34.13 -20.01 10.81
CA SER A 30 34.66 -21.00 11.76
C SER A 30 34.64 -20.40 13.16
N PRO A 31 34.06 -21.08 14.17
CA PRO A 31 34.08 -20.62 15.56
C PRO A 31 35.49 -20.50 16.18
N ARG A 32 36.50 -21.07 15.51
CA ARG A 32 37.91 -21.01 15.92
C ARG A 32 38.59 -19.71 15.50
N GLU A 33 38.00 -18.98 14.56
CA GLU A 33 38.51 -17.73 14.02
C GLU A 33 37.78 -16.54 14.68
N PRO A 34 38.44 -15.75 15.54
CA PRO A 34 37.80 -14.64 16.26
C PRO A 34 37.06 -13.66 15.36
N ARG A 35 37.63 -13.36 14.19
CA ARG A 35 37.06 -12.49 13.17
C ARG A 35 35.72 -12.99 12.62
N SER A 36 35.53 -14.31 12.54
CA SER A 36 34.25 -14.88 12.13
C SER A 36 33.15 -14.53 13.12
N LEU A 37 33.46 -14.61 14.43
CA LEU A 37 32.51 -14.31 15.50
C LEU A 37 32.17 -12.80 15.54
N GLU A 38 33.14 -11.93 15.27
CA GLU A 38 32.93 -10.48 15.21
C GLU A 38 31.98 -10.08 14.08
N VAL A 39 32.20 -10.60 12.87
CA VAL A 39 31.34 -10.33 11.71
C VAL A 39 29.95 -10.95 11.91
N GLU A 40 29.86 -12.16 12.45
CA GLU A 40 28.59 -12.80 12.80
C GLU A 40 27.79 -11.95 13.79
N ALA A 41 28.43 -11.46 14.86
CA ALA A 41 27.77 -10.61 15.85
C ALA A 41 27.28 -9.29 15.24
N CYS A 42 28.00 -8.73 14.25
CA CYS A 42 27.54 -7.59 13.49
C CYS A 42 26.27 -7.91 12.69
N PHE A 43 26.29 -9.01 11.90
CA PHE A 43 25.11 -9.45 11.15
C PHE A 43 23.89 -9.73 12.02
N ARG A 44 24.07 -10.35 13.19
CA ARG A 44 22.97 -10.59 14.14
C ARG A 44 22.30 -9.29 14.58
N ARG A 45 23.09 -8.26 14.93
CA ARG A 45 22.54 -6.93 15.28
C ARG A 45 21.81 -6.29 14.11
N LEU A 46 22.36 -6.38 12.89
CA LEU A 46 21.70 -5.85 11.69
C LEU A 46 20.41 -6.61 11.36
N ASN A 47 20.35 -7.92 11.60
CA ASN A 47 19.15 -8.73 11.39
C ASN A 47 18.02 -8.36 12.37
N ASP A 48 18.38 -7.98 13.60
CA ASP A 48 17.41 -7.46 14.57
C ASP A 48 16.91 -6.06 14.18
N GLU A 49 17.80 -5.19 13.69
CA GLU A 49 17.47 -3.84 13.22
C GLU A 49 16.60 -3.86 11.96
N TYR A 50 16.97 -4.65 10.95
CA TYR A 50 16.22 -4.86 9.71
C TYR A 50 15.31 -6.07 9.82
N SER A 51 14.50 -6.09 10.88
CA SER A 51 13.65 -7.24 11.22
C SER A 51 12.81 -7.69 10.03
N LYS A 52 12.92 -8.97 9.67
CA LYS A 52 12.22 -9.62 8.55
C LYS A 52 12.57 -9.14 7.15
N GLN A 53 13.59 -8.29 6.98
CA GLN A 53 13.95 -7.75 5.66
C GLN A 53 14.96 -8.62 4.90
N PHE A 54 15.75 -9.44 5.62
CA PHE A 54 16.63 -10.44 5.02
C PHE A 54 16.78 -11.63 5.96
N LEU A 55 17.11 -12.79 5.39
CA LEU A 55 17.42 -14.01 6.13
C LEU A 55 18.94 -14.13 6.31
N LEU A 56 19.40 -14.18 7.56
CA LEU A 56 20.79 -14.51 7.88
C LEU A 56 20.98 -16.03 8.00
N ALA A 57 21.71 -16.61 7.06
CA ALA A 57 21.99 -18.05 6.97
C ALA A 57 23.45 -18.33 7.36
N ILE A 58 23.68 -18.79 8.60
CA ILE A 58 25.03 -19.02 9.15
C ILE A 58 25.47 -20.44 8.83
N VAL A 59 26.64 -20.61 8.22
CA VAL A 59 27.21 -21.91 7.86
C VAL A 59 28.52 -22.10 8.61
N ASN A 60 28.55 -23.08 9.52
CA ASN A 60 29.80 -23.49 10.16
C ASN A 60 30.62 -24.38 9.21
N CYS A 61 31.71 -23.86 8.67
CA CYS A 61 32.58 -24.56 7.72
C CYS A 61 33.32 -25.76 8.33
N ASP A 62 33.56 -25.75 9.65
CA ASP A 62 34.21 -26.87 10.35
C ASP A 62 33.28 -28.09 10.44
N GLU A 63 31.97 -27.84 10.59
CA GLU A 63 30.94 -28.89 10.68
C GLU A 63 30.38 -29.30 9.32
N TYR A 64 30.27 -28.35 8.38
CA TYR A 64 29.61 -28.55 7.09
C TYR A 64 30.52 -28.21 5.88
N PRO A 65 31.70 -28.85 5.75
CA PRO A 65 32.66 -28.53 4.69
C PRO A 65 32.12 -28.81 3.28
N MET A 66 31.17 -29.73 3.12
CA MET A 66 30.54 -30.01 1.83
C MET A 66 29.62 -28.88 1.37
N ILE A 67 28.97 -28.16 2.28
CA ILE A 67 28.17 -26.97 1.94
C ILE A 67 29.13 -25.83 1.54
N ALA A 68 30.19 -25.60 2.33
CA ALA A 68 31.22 -24.61 1.99
C ALA A 68 31.88 -24.89 0.63
N ALA A 69 32.14 -26.15 0.28
CA ALA A 69 32.71 -26.52 -1.01
C ALA A 69 31.79 -26.18 -2.20
N GLN A 70 30.46 -26.25 -2.04
CA GLN A 70 29.51 -25.86 -3.09
C GLN A 70 29.59 -24.36 -3.43
N PHE A 71 29.87 -23.54 -2.42
CA PHE A 71 30.12 -22.10 -2.59
C PHE A 71 31.58 -21.77 -2.92
N ARG A 72 32.46 -22.79 -3.04
CA ARG A 72 33.90 -22.64 -3.30
C ARG A 72 34.59 -21.73 -2.28
N ILE A 73 34.19 -21.82 -1.02
CA ILE A 73 34.78 -21.03 0.07
C ILE A 73 36.27 -21.36 0.22
N GLN A 74 37.13 -20.35 0.11
CA GLN A 74 38.59 -20.48 0.25
C GLN A 74 39.12 -19.97 1.60
N ALA A 75 38.39 -19.05 2.23
CA ALA A 75 38.75 -18.46 3.50
C ALA A 75 37.47 -18.23 4.34
N VAL A 76 37.64 -18.04 5.64
CA VAL A 76 36.57 -17.61 6.54
C VAL A 76 37.03 -16.37 7.32
N PRO A 77 36.12 -15.44 7.65
CA PRO A 77 34.72 -15.42 7.24
C PRO A 77 34.54 -15.02 5.77
N THR A 78 33.52 -15.58 5.12
CA THR A 78 33.06 -15.16 3.79
C THR A 78 31.54 -15.02 3.81
N SER A 79 31.00 -13.95 3.22
CA SER A 79 29.56 -13.69 3.19
C SER A 79 29.09 -13.51 1.76
N TYR A 80 28.10 -14.30 1.34
CA TYR A 80 27.42 -14.14 0.05
C TYR A 80 26.06 -13.49 0.25
N PHE A 81 25.77 -12.49 -0.57
CA PHE A 81 24.51 -11.77 -0.59
C PHE A 81 23.70 -12.25 -1.78
N PHE A 82 22.52 -12.77 -1.52
CA PHE A 82 21.60 -13.28 -2.52
C PHE A 82 20.38 -12.37 -2.61
N ALA A 83 19.99 -12.06 -3.84
CA ALA A 83 18.74 -11.42 -4.18
C ALA A 83 18.17 -12.08 -5.45
N ASN A 84 16.86 -12.29 -5.50
CA ASN A 84 16.18 -12.94 -6.64
C ASN A 84 16.82 -14.29 -7.04
N GLY A 85 17.26 -15.07 -6.06
CA GLY A 85 17.83 -16.41 -6.23
C GLY A 85 19.26 -16.43 -6.76
N GLN A 86 19.92 -15.28 -6.90
CA GLN A 86 21.28 -15.18 -7.44
C GLN A 86 22.23 -14.49 -6.45
N PRO A 87 23.51 -14.90 -6.40
CA PRO A 87 24.53 -14.17 -5.67
C PRO A 87 24.80 -12.83 -6.37
N VAL A 88 24.48 -11.73 -5.71
CA VAL A 88 24.69 -10.38 -6.25
C VAL A 88 25.93 -9.73 -5.68
N ASP A 89 26.43 -10.22 -4.53
CA ASP A 89 27.60 -9.67 -3.89
C ASP A 89 28.34 -10.68 -2.98
N VAL A 90 29.62 -10.45 -2.74
CA VAL A 90 30.47 -11.25 -1.86
C VAL A 90 31.39 -10.36 -1.02
N ILE A 91 31.60 -10.74 0.24
CA ILE A 91 32.57 -10.15 1.15
C ILE A 91 33.48 -11.25 1.67
N GLU A 92 34.79 -11.08 1.52
CA GLU A 92 35.81 -11.98 2.05
C GLU A 92 36.60 -11.26 3.16
N GLY A 93 36.59 -11.81 4.37
CA GLY A 93 37.35 -11.27 5.49
C GLY A 93 36.64 -10.14 6.25
N GLU A 94 37.32 -9.00 6.42
CA GLU A 94 36.96 -7.96 7.40
C GLU A 94 36.18 -6.89 6.67
N ILE A 95 35.19 -6.41 7.38
CA ILE A 95 34.37 -5.31 6.93
C ILE A 95 33.95 -4.55 8.18
N ASN A 96 34.01 -3.22 8.10
CA ASN A 96 33.45 -2.40 9.16
C ASN A 96 31.92 -2.34 9.03
N GLU A 97 31.22 -2.03 10.12
CA GLU A 97 29.76 -2.03 10.13
C GLU A 97 29.13 -1.03 9.12
N GLN A 98 29.79 0.10 8.86
CA GLN A 98 29.26 1.10 7.92
C GLN A 98 29.25 0.56 6.49
N GLU A 99 30.35 -0.04 6.06
CA GLU A 99 30.44 -0.68 4.74
C GLU A 99 29.49 -1.86 4.65
N LEU A 100 29.36 -2.67 5.70
CA LEU A 100 28.42 -3.77 5.73
C LEU A 100 26.97 -3.32 5.53
N ARG A 101 26.56 -2.22 6.17
CA ARG A 101 25.22 -1.63 5.98
C ARG A 101 24.98 -1.18 4.55
N VAL A 102 25.98 -0.55 3.92
CA VAL A 102 25.89 -0.14 2.51
C VAL A 102 25.69 -1.36 1.62
N ARG A 103 26.47 -2.42 1.83
CA ARG A 103 26.41 -3.66 1.04
C ARG A 103 25.06 -4.36 1.24
N LEU A 104 24.59 -4.43 2.49
CA LEU A 104 23.29 -4.99 2.85
C LEU A 104 22.14 -4.21 2.19
N SER A 105 22.20 -2.88 2.19
CA SER A 105 21.14 -2.03 1.62
C SER A 105 20.87 -2.28 0.13
N ASN A 106 21.83 -2.84 -0.60
CA ASN A 106 21.65 -3.20 -2.01
C ASN A 106 20.73 -4.41 -2.23
N ILE A 107 20.49 -5.22 -1.19
CA ILE A 107 19.62 -6.40 -1.25
C ILE A 107 18.35 -6.26 -0.40
N LEU A 108 18.29 -5.28 0.49
CA LEU A 108 17.09 -5.07 1.32
C LEU A 108 15.91 -4.62 0.43
N PRO A 109 14.68 -5.04 0.77
CA PRO A 109 13.48 -4.51 0.14
C PRO A 109 13.43 -3.00 0.30
N LYS A 110 12.92 -2.31 -0.70
CA LYS A 110 12.76 -0.86 -0.61
C LYS A 110 11.58 -0.50 0.28
N GLU A 111 11.56 0.72 0.80
CA GLU A 111 10.49 1.20 1.68
C GLU A 111 9.11 1.09 1.02
N GLU A 112 9.00 1.38 -0.28
CA GLU A 112 7.76 1.23 -1.02
C GLU A 112 7.26 -0.23 -1.08
N GLU A 113 8.16 -1.21 -1.14
CA GLU A 113 7.83 -2.63 -1.16
C GLU A 113 7.41 -3.11 0.22
N LEU A 114 8.06 -2.62 1.28
CA LEU A 114 7.69 -2.92 2.67
C LEU A 114 6.28 -2.40 2.98
N GLN A 115 5.97 -1.17 2.60
CA GLN A 115 4.63 -0.60 2.80
C GLN A 115 3.58 -1.34 1.98
N PHE A 116 3.90 -1.72 0.75
CA PHE A 116 3.00 -2.50 -0.09
C PHE A 116 2.74 -3.89 0.50
N ALA A 117 3.78 -4.59 0.97
CA ALA A 117 3.64 -5.90 1.62
C ALA A 117 2.78 -5.81 2.89
N GLN A 118 3.01 -4.79 3.73
CA GLN A 118 2.18 -4.56 4.90
C GLN A 118 0.71 -4.25 4.53
N ALA A 119 0.48 -3.52 3.44
CA ALA A 119 -0.86 -3.29 2.95
C ALA A 119 -1.56 -4.60 2.55
N LEU A 120 -0.85 -5.53 1.91
CA LEU A 120 -1.40 -6.85 1.55
C LEU A 120 -1.87 -7.62 2.78
N GLU A 121 -1.12 -7.60 3.89
CA GLU A 121 -1.53 -8.22 5.15
C GLU A 121 -2.85 -7.64 5.68
N PHE A 122 -3.02 -6.31 5.60
CA PHE A 122 -4.27 -5.66 5.99
C PHE A 122 -5.42 -5.97 5.04
N LEU A 123 -5.15 -6.10 3.73
CA LEU A 123 -6.17 -6.49 2.76
C LEU A 123 -6.65 -7.93 2.95
N GLU A 124 -5.75 -8.87 3.25
CA GLU A 124 -6.11 -10.24 3.61
C GLU A 124 -7.00 -10.32 4.87
N ALA A 125 -6.79 -9.39 5.80
CA ALA A 125 -7.62 -9.23 6.99
C ALA A 125 -8.89 -8.39 6.76
N GLU A 126 -9.21 -7.99 5.52
CA GLU A 126 -10.31 -7.09 5.14
C GLU A 126 -10.27 -5.71 5.85
N GLN A 127 -9.09 -5.30 6.33
CA GLN A 127 -8.85 -4.02 7.02
C GLN A 127 -8.49 -2.91 6.01
N TYR A 128 -9.40 -2.66 5.06
CA TYR A 128 -9.15 -1.75 3.92
C TYR A 128 -8.71 -0.33 4.34
N GLU A 129 -9.32 0.23 5.38
CA GLU A 129 -8.99 1.58 5.90
C GLU A 129 -7.53 1.69 6.39
N LEU A 130 -6.94 0.59 6.89
CA LEU A 130 -5.54 0.54 7.31
C LEU A 130 -4.60 0.29 6.11
N ALA A 131 -5.06 -0.43 5.08
CA ALA A 131 -4.30 -0.68 3.87
C ALA A 131 -4.15 0.57 2.98
N LEU A 132 -5.22 1.38 2.83
CA LEU A 132 -5.24 2.56 1.95
C LEU A 132 -4.06 3.53 2.14
N PRO A 133 -3.71 3.99 3.36
CA PRO A 133 -2.59 4.91 3.54
C PRO A 133 -1.24 4.27 3.16
N LEU A 134 -1.07 2.97 3.38
CA LEU A 134 0.14 2.24 3.01
C LEU A 134 0.26 2.11 1.49
N LEU A 135 -0.82 1.72 0.80
CA LEU A 135 -0.85 1.65 -0.67
C LEU A 135 -0.57 3.01 -1.31
N LYS A 136 -1.16 4.07 -0.75
CA LYS A 136 -0.91 5.44 -1.18
C LYS A 136 0.56 5.82 -1.05
N ASN A 137 1.12 5.65 0.14
CA ASN A 137 2.50 6.03 0.42
C ASN A 137 3.49 5.20 -0.43
N ALA A 138 3.27 3.89 -0.56
CA ALA A 138 4.05 3.02 -1.42
C ALA A 138 4.04 3.52 -2.88
N TRP A 139 2.88 3.87 -3.42
CA TRP A 139 2.78 4.41 -4.77
C TRP A 139 3.45 5.78 -4.91
N GLU A 140 3.31 6.67 -3.93
CA GLU A 140 3.97 7.98 -3.91
C GLU A 140 5.51 7.89 -3.86
N LEU A 141 6.05 6.93 -3.09
CA LEU A 141 7.49 6.64 -3.02
C LEU A 141 8.07 6.21 -4.37
N THR A 142 7.27 5.49 -5.18
CA THR A 142 7.67 5.16 -6.57
C THR A 142 7.55 6.35 -7.55
N HIS A 143 7.27 7.56 -7.03
CA HIS A 143 6.90 8.73 -7.83
C HIS A 143 5.72 8.47 -8.77
N LYS A 144 4.77 7.64 -8.30
CA LYS A 144 3.60 7.18 -9.05
C LYS A 144 3.90 6.42 -10.35
N LYS A 145 5.09 5.82 -10.46
CA LYS A 145 5.51 5.06 -11.65
C LYS A 145 5.13 3.58 -11.59
N ASN A 146 4.92 3.03 -10.40
CA ASN A 146 4.53 1.64 -10.26
C ASN A 146 3.02 1.48 -10.45
N SER A 147 2.60 1.03 -11.64
CA SER A 147 1.20 0.86 -12.00
C SER A 147 0.52 -0.28 -11.24
N ASP A 148 1.23 -1.33 -10.83
CA ASP A 148 0.66 -2.41 -10.01
C ASP A 148 0.20 -1.90 -8.64
N PHE A 149 0.98 -0.99 -8.05
CA PHE A 149 0.62 -0.35 -6.78
C PHE A 149 -0.62 0.53 -6.95
N ALA A 150 -0.70 1.28 -8.05
CA ALA A 150 -1.86 2.11 -8.37
C ALA A 150 -3.13 1.26 -8.59
N LEU A 151 -3.00 0.14 -9.31
CA LEU A 151 -4.13 -0.77 -9.59
C LEU A 151 -4.69 -1.35 -8.31
N LEU A 152 -3.83 -1.87 -7.41
CA LEU A 152 -4.29 -2.41 -6.12
C LEU A 152 -4.89 -1.31 -5.23
N TYR A 153 -4.31 -0.11 -5.26
CA TYR A 153 -4.84 1.04 -4.53
C TYR A 153 -6.25 1.42 -5.00
N ALA A 154 -6.48 1.46 -6.31
CA ALA A 154 -7.80 1.72 -6.89
C ALA A 154 -8.79 0.58 -6.61
N GLU A 155 -8.35 -0.67 -6.75
CA GLU A 155 -9.14 -1.87 -6.47
C GLU A 155 -9.63 -1.92 -5.01
N THR A 156 -8.80 -1.48 -4.07
CA THR A 156 -9.19 -1.37 -2.65
C THR A 156 -10.36 -0.40 -2.47
N TYR A 157 -10.32 0.76 -3.13
CA TYR A 157 -11.44 1.71 -3.11
C TYR A 157 -12.70 1.17 -3.77
N ILE A 158 -12.56 0.44 -4.90
CA ILE A 158 -13.69 -0.21 -5.59
C ILE A 158 -14.36 -1.23 -4.68
N THR A 159 -13.57 -2.03 -3.96
CA THR A 159 -14.06 -3.01 -2.97
C THR A 159 -14.86 -2.33 -1.86
N MET A 160 -14.42 -1.16 -1.42
CA MET A 160 -15.14 -0.31 -0.46
C MET A 160 -16.31 0.47 -1.08
N LYS A 161 -16.62 0.26 -2.37
CA LYS A 161 -17.65 0.96 -3.17
C LYS A 161 -17.42 2.48 -3.25
N GLN A 162 -16.18 2.92 -3.08
CA GLN A 162 -15.76 4.31 -3.21
C GLN A 162 -15.21 4.55 -4.62
N VAL A 163 -16.10 4.88 -5.56
CA VAL A 163 -15.76 4.95 -6.99
C VAL A 163 -14.88 6.15 -7.34
N GLU A 164 -15.13 7.32 -6.77
CA GLU A 164 -14.45 8.56 -7.16
C GLU A 164 -12.93 8.54 -6.90
N PRO A 165 -12.44 8.13 -5.71
CA PRO A 165 -11.01 7.96 -5.49
C PRO A 165 -10.37 6.93 -6.44
N ALA A 166 -11.05 5.80 -6.69
CA ALA A 166 -10.56 4.78 -7.60
C ALA A 166 -10.37 5.32 -9.03
N LYS A 167 -11.37 6.05 -9.55
CA LYS A 167 -11.26 6.71 -10.87
C LYS A 167 -10.07 7.66 -10.94
N ALA A 168 -9.91 8.52 -9.93
CA ALA A 168 -8.81 9.48 -9.88
C ALA A 168 -7.43 8.80 -9.93
N ILE A 169 -7.30 7.63 -9.31
CA ILE A 169 -6.08 6.81 -9.37
C ILE A 169 -5.91 6.20 -10.76
N LEU A 170 -6.93 5.53 -11.30
CA LEU A 170 -6.87 4.86 -12.60
C LEU A 170 -6.56 5.82 -13.76
N MET A 171 -6.99 7.08 -13.67
CA MET A 171 -6.67 8.13 -14.65
C MET A 171 -5.18 8.46 -14.72
N GLN A 172 -4.45 8.32 -13.60
CA GLN A 172 -3.02 8.61 -13.51
C GLN A 172 -2.14 7.47 -14.06
N ILE A 173 -2.72 6.29 -14.31
CA ILE A 173 -1.97 5.13 -14.85
C ILE A 173 -1.59 5.38 -16.33
N PRO A 174 -0.30 5.24 -16.70
CA PRO A 174 0.18 5.40 -18.08
C PRO A 174 -0.55 4.48 -19.06
N ILE A 175 -0.80 4.96 -20.29
CA ILE A 175 -1.54 4.21 -21.32
C ILE A 175 -0.91 2.83 -21.61
N GLN A 176 0.42 2.75 -21.59
CA GLN A 176 1.18 1.51 -21.81
C GLN A 176 0.92 0.42 -20.77
N ASP A 177 0.49 0.80 -19.57
CA ASP A 177 0.23 -0.12 -18.45
C ASP A 177 -1.28 -0.42 -18.28
N ARG A 178 -2.13 0.08 -19.20
CA ARG A 178 -3.58 -0.16 -19.19
C ARG A 178 -3.90 -1.47 -19.89
N ASP A 179 -3.72 -2.54 -19.15
CA ASP A 179 -3.99 -3.91 -19.59
C ASP A 179 -5.42 -4.37 -19.26
N SER A 180 -5.64 -5.69 -19.29
CA SER A 180 -6.93 -6.30 -18.94
C SER A 180 -7.33 -6.07 -17.49
N ARG A 181 -6.37 -5.97 -16.55
CA ARG A 181 -6.67 -5.67 -15.14
C ARG A 181 -7.20 -4.25 -15.01
N TRP A 182 -6.54 -3.29 -15.65
CA TRP A 182 -7.03 -1.90 -15.67
C TRP A 182 -8.45 -1.81 -16.25
N GLN A 183 -8.71 -2.49 -17.38
CA GLN A 183 -10.04 -2.49 -18.00
C GLN A 183 -11.09 -3.14 -17.08
N GLY A 184 -10.76 -4.24 -16.42
CA GLY A 184 -11.66 -4.89 -15.47
C GLY A 184 -12.06 -3.97 -14.32
N LEU A 185 -11.14 -3.17 -13.79
CA LEU A 185 -11.45 -2.18 -12.74
C LEU A 185 -12.34 -1.04 -13.27
N GLN A 186 -12.15 -0.59 -14.52
CA GLN A 186 -13.05 0.38 -15.16
C GLN A 186 -14.47 -0.17 -15.32
N ASP A 187 -14.61 -1.42 -15.75
CA ASP A 187 -15.92 -2.06 -15.92
C ASP A 187 -16.62 -2.27 -14.56
N GLN A 188 -15.86 -2.65 -13.52
CA GLN A 188 -16.39 -2.72 -12.15
C GLN A 188 -16.89 -1.37 -11.65
N ILE A 189 -16.14 -0.29 -11.90
CA ILE A 189 -16.57 1.07 -11.61
C ILE A 189 -17.87 1.39 -12.34
N LEU A 190 -17.94 1.11 -13.65
CA LEU A 190 -19.14 1.38 -14.45
C LEU A 190 -20.36 0.64 -13.91
N LEU A 191 -20.22 -0.62 -13.52
CA LEU A 191 -21.29 -1.42 -12.93
C LEU A 191 -21.75 -0.85 -11.58
N LEU A 192 -20.82 -0.41 -10.73
CA LEU A 192 -21.16 0.24 -9.45
C LEU A 192 -21.91 1.55 -9.68
N GLU A 193 -21.51 2.36 -10.66
CA GLU A 193 -22.18 3.60 -11.00
C GLU A 193 -23.58 3.38 -11.56
N GLN A 194 -23.74 2.39 -12.44
CA GLN A 194 -25.05 2.01 -12.97
C GLN A 194 -25.99 1.55 -11.85
N ALA A 195 -25.49 0.75 -10.90
CA ALA A 195 -26.24 0.33 -9.73
C ALA A 195 -26.62 1.51 -8.82
N ALA A 196 -25.75 2.52 -8.70
CA ALA A 196 -25.99 3.73 -7.92
C ALA A 196 -26.81 4.81 -8.68
N ASN A 197 -27.22 4.57 -9.93
CA ASN A 197 -27.95 5.54 -10.75
C ASN A 197 -29.40 5.10 -11.01
N SER A 198 -30.20 5.06 -9.95
CA SER A 198 -31.61 4.64 -10.01
C SER A 198 -32.43 5.52 -10.97
N PRO A 199 -33.54 4.99 -11.55
CA PRO A 199 -34.44 5.80 -12.38
C PRO A 199 -34.96 7.05 -11.67
N GLU A 200 -35.13 6.96 -10.35
CA GLU A 200 -35.61 8.06 -9.50
C GLU A 200 -34.56 9.17 -9.36
N ILE A 201 -33.28 8.81 -9.21
CA ILE A 201 -32.17 9.79 -9.26
C ILE A 201 -32.12 10.45 -10.64
N GLN A 202 -32.22 9.68 -11.73
CA GLN A 202 -32.20 10.21 -13.09
C GLN A 202 -33.35 11.20 -13.33
N GLN A 203 -34.55 10.89 -12.84
CA GLN A 203 -35.70 11.78 -12.94
C GLN A 203 -35.47 13.07 -12.14
N LEU A 204 -35.02 12.97 -10.88
CA LEU A 204 -34.72 14.14 -10.04
C LEU A 204 -33.62 15.03 -10.64
N GLN A 205 -32.59 14.44 -11.27
CA GLN A 205 -31.56 15.18 -12.00
C GLN A 205 -32.14 15.92 -13.22
N ALA A 206 -33.00 15.26 -13.99
CA ALA A 206 -33.67 15.87 -15.15
C ALA A 206 -34.59 17.02 -14.72
N ASP A 207 -35.35 16.84 -13.64
CA ASP A 207 -36.23 17.87 -13.08
C ASP A 207 -35.42 19.04 -12.53
N TYR A 208 -34.32 18.78 -11.82
CA TYR A 208 -33.42 19.81 -11.30
C TYR A 208 -32.77 20.65 -12.42
N THR A 209 -32.43 20.00 -13.54
CA THR A 209 -31.87 20.69 -14.71
C THR A 209 -32.89 21.63 -15.37
N LYS A 210 -34.17 21.23 -15.41
CA LYS A 210 -35.25 22.06 -15.94
C LYS A 210 -35.67 23.17 -14.98
N THR A 211 -35.69 22.89 -13.68
CA THR A 211 -36.16 23.82 -12.66
C THR A 211 -35.32 23.66 -11.41
N LYS A 212 -34.33 24.55 -11.25
CA LYS A 212 -33.51 24.59 -10.04
C LYS A 212 -34.35 25.12 -8.88
N SER A 213 -34.68 24.25 -7.93
CA SER A 213 -35.34 24.63 -6.68
C SER A 213 -34.66 23.98 -5.47
N PRO A 214 -34.71 24.61 -4.29
CA PRO A 214 -34.17 24.02 -3.06
C PRO A 214 -34.82 22.67 -2.73
N GLU A 215 -36.13 22.52 -2.99
CA GLU A 215 -36.86 21.29 -2.71
C GLU A 215 -36.36 20.11 -3.55
N ILE A 216 -36.14 20.32 -4.85
CA ILE A 216 -35.60 19.29 -5.73
C ILE A 216 -34.15 18.97 -5.35
N ALA A 217 -33.35 19.98 -5.00
CA ALA A 217 -31.97 19.77 -4.56
C ALA A 217 -31.88 18.89 -3.30
N VAL A 218 -32.75 19.13 -2.30
CA VAL A 218 -32.82 18.29 -1.08
C VAL A 218 -33.24 16.86 -1.43
N LYS A 219 -34.29 16.69 -2.24
CA LYS A 219 -34.76 15.34 -2.66
C LYS A 219 -33.67 14.58 -3.41
N LEU A 220 -32.99 15.24 -4.34
CA LEU A 220 -31.89 14.66 -5.11
C LEU A 220 -30.70 14.30 -4.20
N ALA A 221 -30.26 15.21 -3.32
CA ALA A 221 -29.17 14.94 -2.39
C ALA A 221 -29.48 13.76 -1.45
N ASN A 222 -30.73 13.60 -1.03
CA ASN A 222 -31.15 12.46 -0.22
C ASN A 222 -31.04 11.14 -0.98
N GLN A 223 -31.50 11.11 -2.23
CA GLN A 223 -31.39 9.92 -3.06
C GLN A 223 -29.93 9.59 -3.38
N LEU A 224 -29.10 10.59 -3.67
CA LEU A 224 -27.66 10.43 -3.86
C LEU A 224 -26.97 9.88 -2.60
N HIS A 225 -27.31 10.39 -1.42
CA HIS A 225 -26.79 9.87 -0.15
C HIS A 225 -27.18 8.40 0.09
N GLN A 226 -28.44 8.02 -0.21
CA GLN A 226 -28.93 6.66 -0.02
C GLN A 226 -28.14 5.62 -0.83
N VAL A 227 -27.65 6.00 -2.00
CA VAL A 227 -26.84 5.13 -2.88
C VAL A 227 -25.33 5.33 -2.68
N GLY A 228 -24.90 6.07 -1.65
CA GLY A 228 -23.50 6.31 -1.33
C GLY A 228 -22.79 7.36 -2.18
N ARG A 229 -23.50 8.07 -3.07
CA ARG A 229 -22.99 9.19 -3.90
C ARG A 229 -22.90 10.48 -3.07
N ASN A 230 -22.18 10.39 -1.95
CA ASN A 230 -22.11 11.42 -0.92
C ASN A 230 -21.41 12.70 -1.38
N GLU A 231 -20.36 12.58 -2.20
CA GLU A 231 -19.65 13.76 -2.71
C GLU A 231 -20.57 14.63 -3.58
N GLU A 232 -21.30 14.03 -4.52
CA GLU A 232 -22.28 14.73 -5.35
C GLU A 232 -23.43 15.33 -4.53
N ALA A 233 -23.93 14.60 -3.53
CA ALA A 233 -24.97 15.09 -2.64
C ALA A 233 -24.50 16.34 -1.86
N LEU A 234 -23.29 16.29 -1.30
CA LEU A 234 -22.70 17.39 -0.53
C LEU A 234 -22.35 18.56 -1.44
N GLU A 235 -21.78 18.33 -2.62
CA GLU A 235 -21.45 19.38 -3.58
C GLU A 235 -22.71 20.12 -4.06
N LEU A 236 -23.77 19.39 -4.42
CA LEU A 236 -25.06 19.96 -4.81
C LEU A 236 -25.61 20.92 -3.76
N LEU A 237 -25.64 20.49 -2.49
CA LEU A 237 -26.16 21.31 -1.40
C LEU A 237 -25.21 22.46 -1.05
N TYR A 238 -23.89 22.22 -1.10
CA TYR A 238 -22.88 23.24 -0.82
C TYR A 238 -22.94 24.38 -1.85
N ASP A 239 -23.19 24.09 -3.13
CA ASP A 239 -23.34 25.10 -4.17
C ASP A 239 -24.52 26.03 -3.90
N TRP A 240 -25.64 25.54 -3.34
CA TRP A 240 -26.71 26.42 -2.85
C TRP A 240 -26.23 27.31 -1.69
N LEU A 241 -25.54 26.73 -0.72
CA LEU A 241 -25.07 27.45 0.47
C LEU A 241 -24.04 28.54 0.17
N LYS A 242 -23.26 28.40 -0.91
CA LYS A 242 -22.34 29.46 -1.40
C LYS A 242 -23.09 30.74 -1.79
N HIS A 243 -24.32 30.60 -2.29
CA HIS A 243 -25.11 31.73 -2.79
C HIS A 243 -26.11 32.25 -1.75
N ASP A 244 -26.76 31.34 -1.02
CA ASP A 244 -27.74 31.69 0.00
C ASP A 244 -27.73 30.66 1.15
N LEU A 245 -27.22 31.09 2.31
CA LEU A 245 -27.18 30.26 3.53
C LEU A 245 -28.58 29.94 4.08
N SER A 246 -29.60 30.70 3.68
CA SER A 246 -31.01 30.52 4.06
C SER A 246 -31.83 29.82 2.97
N ALA A 247 -31.19 29.30 1.92
CA ALA A 247 -31.85 28.66 0.78
C ALA A 247 -32.87 27.60 1.23
N GLY A 248 -34.08 27.68 0.67
CA GLY A 248 -35.19 26.79 1.03
C GLY A 248 -35.61 26.92 2.51
N ASN A 249 -35.62 28.13 3.05
CA ASN A 249 -35.89 28.43 4.47
C ASN A 249 -34.95 27.69 5.43
N GLY A 250 -33.69 27.50 5.02
CA GLY A 250 -32.65 26.81 5.79
C GLY A 250 -32.65 25.28 5.67
N GLU A 251 -33.58 24.69 4.90
CA GLU A 251 -33.65 23.23 4.74
C GLU A 251 -32.41 22.66 4.05
N ILE A 252 -31.81 23.38 3.09
CA ILE A 252 -30.56 22.97 2.44
C ILE A 252 -29.43 22.80 3.46
N LYS A 253 -29.24 23.80 4.34
CA LYS A 253 -28.19 23.78 5.37
C LYS A 253 -28.42 22.63 6.34
N LYS A 254 -29.68 22.45 6.77
CA LYS A 254 -30.08 21.36 7.66
C LYS A 254 -29.79 20.00 7.04
N GLN A 255 -30.14 19.79 5.77
CA GLN A 255 -29.88 18.54 5.08
C GLN A 255 -28.38 18.28 4.88
N PHE A 256 -27.60 19.31 4.51
CA PHE A 256 -26.15 19.21 4.37
C PHE A 256 -25.48 18.75 5.67
N LEU A 257 -25.86 19.35 6.81
CA LEU A 257 -25.37 18.95 8.12
C LEU A 257 -25.83 17.54 8.52
N ALA A 258 -27.06 17.15 8.17
CA ALA A 258 -27.57 15.81 8.43
C ALA A 258 -26.76 14.73 7.69
N ILE A 259 -26.43 14.95 6.40
CA ILE A 259 -25.58 14.04 5.62
C ILE A 259 -24.18 13.94 6.23
N LEU A 260 -23.55 15.07 6.57
CA LEU A 260 -22.24 15.07 7.24
C LEU A 260 -22.26 14.34 8.59
N SER A 261 -23.36 14.43 9.33
CA SER A 261 -23.52 13.70 10.60
C SER A 261 -23.71 12.21 10.36
N ALA A 262 -24.49 11.82 9.35
CA ALA A 262 -24.76 10.43 9.00
C ALA A 262 -23.50 9.68 8.52
N MET A 263 -22.61 10.36 7.79
CA MET A 263 -21.34 9.80 7.34
C MET A 263 -20.33 9.55 8.47
N GLY A 264 -20.56 10.12 9.66
CA GLY A 264 -19.64 10.02 10.80
C GLY A 264 -18.36 10.85 10.62
N ASN A 265 -17.62 11.04 11.72
CA ASN A 265 -16.42 11.91 11.71
C ASN A 265 -15.21 11.32 10.98
N VAL A 266 -15.24 10.03 10.64
CA VAL A 266 -14.09 9.29 10.08
C VAL A 266 -14.10 9.33 8.54
N ALA A 267 -15.25 9.63 7.92
CA ALA A 267 -15.35 9.67 6.46
C ALA A 267 -14.45 10.78 5.86
N PRO A 268 -13.57 10.49 4.88
CA PRO A 268 -12.58 11.43 4.36
C PRO A 268 -13.15 12.76 3.83
N LEU A 269 -14.39 12.74 3.32
CA LEU A 269 -15.09 13.91 2.81
C LEU A 269 -15.54 14.87 3.91
N VAL A 270 -15.81 14.38 5.12
CA VAL A 270 -16.42 15.19 6.19
C VAL A 270 -15.51 16.33 6.65
N PRO A 271 -14.20 16.14 6.92
CA PRO A 271 -13.30 17.24 7.24
C PRO A 271 -13.23 18.32 6.14
N LYS A 272 -13.21 17.94 4.86
CA LYS A 272 -13.18 18.85 3.69
C LYS A 272 -14.40 19.76 3.70
N TYR A 273 -15.60 19.19 3.73
CA TYR A 273 -16.86 19.93 3.65
C TYR A 273 -17.18 20.72 4.93
N ARG A 274 -16.77 20.24 6.12
CA ARG A 274 -16.89 21.02 7.36
C ARG A 274 -16.04 22.28 7.34
N ARG A 275 -14.79 22.19 6.87
CA ARG A 275 -13.90 23.36 6.73
C ARG A 275 -14.49 24.38 5.75
N GLN A 276 -14.98 23.90 4.61
CA GLN A 276 -15.64 24.72 3.59
C GLN A 276 -16.89 25.43 4.11
N LEU A 277 -17.75 24.72 4.86
CA LEU A 277 -18.92 25.35 5.48
C LEU A 277 -18.53 26.40 6.51
N TYR A 278 -17.51 26.14 7.34
CA TYR A 278 -17.03 27.10 8.33
C TYR A 278 -16.56 28.40 7.65
N SER A 279 -15.83 28.31 6.54
CA SER A 279 -15.41 29.50 5.78
C SER A 279 -16.54 30.27 5.08
N LEU A 280 -17.74 29.69 4.97
CA LEU A 280 -18.92 30.42 4.46
C LEU A 280 -19.67 31.15 5.59
N LEU A 281 -19.49 30.74 6.83
CA LEU A 281 -20.22 31.27 7.98
C LEU A 281 -19.49 32.42 8.69
N TYR A 282 -18.18 32.58 8.45
CA TYR A 282 -17.28 33.53 9.10
C TYR A 282 -16.38 34.19 8.05
#